data_AF-A0A8C9GIH2-F1
#
_entry.id   AF-A0A8C9GIH2-F1
#
_cell.length_a   1.000
_cell.length_b   1.000
_cell.length_c   1.000
_cell.angle_alpha   90.00
_cell.angle_beta   90.00
_cell.angle_gamma   90.00
#
_symmetry.space_group_name_H-M   'P 1'
#
loop_
_entity.id
_entity.type
_entity.pdbx_description
1 polymer ?
#
loop_
_entity_poly.entity_id
_entity_poly.type
_entity_poly.pdbx_seq_one_letter_code
_entity_poly.pdbx_strand_id
1 'polypeptide(L)'
;MPREVRRAQAQLLNPPAARTKPGPQDTVERPFYDLWASDNPLDRPLIGQDEFFLEQTKKKGVKRPPHLHTKPSQAPAVEVAPAGASYNPSFEDHQTLLSAAHEVELQRQKEAEKLERQLALPAMEQAATQESTFQELCEGLLEESDGEGEPGQGEGPEAGDAEVCPTPARLAATEKKTEQQRRREKAARRLRVQQAALRAARLQHQELFRLRGIKAQVALRLAELARRRRQRQARREAEADKPRRLGRLKYQAPDIDVQLSSELTDSLRTLKPEGNILRDRFKSFQRRNMIEPRERAKFKRKYKVKLVEKRAFREIQL
;
A
#
# COMPACT_ATOMS: atom_id res chain seq x y z
N MET A 1 66.77 -37.46 32.63
CA MET A 1 66.43 -36.35 31.70
C MET A 1 64.91 -36.17 31.59
N PRO A 2 64.39 -34.95 31.86
CA PRO A 2 62.98 -34.62 31.66
C PRO A 2 62.51 -34.95 30.24
N ARG A 3 61.23 -35.36 30.10
CA ARG A 3 60.64 -35.84 28.84
C ARG A 3 60.75 -34.81 27.71
N GLU A 4 60.70 -33.53 28.06
CA GLU A 4 60.81 -32.40 27.14
C GLU A 4 62.22 -32.30 26.54
N VAL A 5 63.26 -32.50 27.35
CA VAL A 5 64.65 -32.47 26.89
C VAL A 5 64.96 -33.62 25.94
N ARG A 6 64.39 -34.81 26.20
CA ARG A 6 64.49 -35.95 25.26
C ARG A 6 63.75 -35.69 23.95
N ARG A 7 62.59 -35.03 23.98
CA ARG A 7 61.86 -34.67 22.76
C ARG A 7 62.61 -33.61 21.95
N ALA A 8 63.21 -32.62 22.61
CA ALA A 8 64.02 -31.60 21.96
C ALA A 8 65.28 -32.22 21.31
N GLN A 9 65.98 -33.12 22.00
CA GLN A 9 67.11 -33.86 21.42
C GLN A 9 66.70 -34.74 20.24
N ALA A 10 65.54 -35.41 20.31
CA ALA A 10 65.04 -36.22 19.21
C ALA A 10 64.65 -35.39 17.97
N GLN A 11 64.15 -34.17 18.16
CA GLN A 11 63.85 -33.24 17.06
C GLN A 11 65.10 -32.66 16.41
N LEU A 12 66.20 -32.51 17.17
CA LEU A 12 67.50 -32.07 16.63
C LEU A 12 68.20 -33.18 15.84
N LEU A 13 68.08 -34.43 16.30
CA LEU A 13 68.66 -35.59 15.61
C LEU A 13 67.89 -35.96 14.35
N ASN A 14 66.57 -35.72 14.30
CA ASN A 14 65.71 -35.99 13.15
C ASN A 14 64.86 -34.75 12.81
N PRO A 15 65.38 -33.78 12.05
CA PRO A 15 64.57 -32.63 11.62
C PRO A 15 63.44 -33.10 10.68
N PRO A 16 62.20 -32.62 10.86
CA PRO A 16 61.10 -33.00 9.98
C PRO A 16 61.34 -32.45 8.56
N ALA A 17 61.15 -33.30 7.54
CA ALA A 17 61.30 -32.91 6.15
C ALA A 17 60.43 -31.69 5.81
N ALA A 18 61.03 -30.69 5.16
CA ALA A 18 60.34 -29.48 4.74
C ALA A 18 59.18 -29.85 3.80
N ARG A 19 57.94 -29.58 4.23
CA ARG A 19 56.77 -29.72 3.36
C ARG A 19 56.88 -28.65 2.26
N THR A 20 57.25 -29.06 1.06
CA THR A 20 57.13 -28.22 -0.14
C THR A 20 55.66 -27.84 -0.28
N LYS A 21 55.35 -26.55 -0.20
CA LYS A 21 54.01 -26.05 -0.55
C LYS A 21 53.78 -26.44 -2.02
N PRO A 22 52.67 -27.10 -2.38
CA PRO A 22 52.36 -27.25 -3.80
C PRO A 22 52.27 -25.85 -4.39
N GLY A 23 53.02 -25.59 -5.47
CA GLY A 23 52.91 -24.36 -6.24
C GLY A 23 51.47 -24.17 -6.74
N PRO A 24 51.10 -22.96 -7.22
CA PRO A 24 49.80 -22.74 -7.82
C PRO A 24 49.66 -23.74 -8.96
N GLN A 25 48.76 -24.72 -8.79
CA GLN A 25 48.46 -25.67 -9.84
C GLN A 25 48.08 -24.84 -11.07
N ASP A 26 48.81 -25.05 -12.16
CA ASP A 26 48.37 -24.64 -13.49
C ASP A 26 46.89 -24.92 -13.58
N THR A 27 46.15 -23.91 -14.02
CA THR A 27 44.72 -23.97 -14.26
C THR A 27 44.46 -25.11 -15.23
N VAL A 28 44.31 -26.32 -14.69
CA VAL A 28 43.66 -27.44 -15.37
C VAL A 28 42.41 -26.82 -15.94
N GLU A 29 42.30 -26.85 -17.27
CA GLU A 29 41.19 -26.34 -18.06
C GLU A 29 39.90 -26.91 -17.46
N ARG A 30 39.35 -26.23 -16.45
CA ARG A 30 38.02 -26.53 -15.95
C ARG A 30 37.15 -26.06 -17.10
N PRO A 31 36.46 -26.96 -17.83
CA PRO A 31 35.56 -26.53 -18.89
C PRO A 31 34.62 -25.51 -18.27
N PHE A 32 34.62 -24.30 -18.83
CA PHE A 32 33.84 -23.19 -18.31
C PHE A 32 32.38 -23.63 -18.24
N TYR A 33 31.90 -23.80 -17.01
CA TYR A 33 30.58 -24.34 -16.74
C TYR A 33 29.57 -23.20 -16.83
N ASP A 34 28.96 -23.03 -18.01
CA ASP A 34 27.90 -22.05 -18.18
C ASP A 34 26.56 -22.61 -17.67
N LEU A 35 26.20 -22.19 -16.46
CA LEU A 35 24.93 -22.50 -15.79
C LEU A 35 23.68 -22.07 -16.58
N TRP A 36 23.86 -21.18 -17.56
CA TRP A 36 22.76 -20.57 -18.32
C TRP A 36 22.72 -21.01 -19.79
N ALA A 37 23.64 -21.87 -20.22
CA ALA A 37 23.60 -22.46 -21.55
C ALA A 37 22.35 -23.33 -21.73
N SER A 38 21.79 -23.38 -22.94
CA SER A 38 20.65 -24.24 -23.27
C SER A 38 20.94 -25.73 -23.02
N ASP A 39 22.22 -26.11 -23.10
CA ASP A 39 22.71 -27.48 -22.95
C ASP A 39 23.28 -27.72 -21.54
N ASN A 40 22.62 -27.18 -20.51
CA ASN A 40 23.05 -27.31 -19.13
C ASN A 40 23.11 -28.81 -18.75
N PRO A 41 24.27 -29.33 -18.33
CA PRO A 41 24.41 -30.73 -17.97
C PRO A 41 23.57 -31.13 -16.74
N LEU A 42 23.04 -30.17 -15.96
CA LEU A 42 22.06 -30.44 -14.90
C LEU A 42 20.65 -30.73 -15.44
N ASP A 43 20.32 -30.23 -16.63
CA ASP A 43 19.02 -30.42 -17.27
C ASP A 43 19.00 -31.67 -18.16
N ARG A 44 20.17 -32.11 -18.67
CA ARG A 44 20.35 -33.37 -19.41
C ARG A 44 19.73 -34.62 -18.76
N PRO A 45 19.90 -34.89 -17.45
CA PRO A 45 19.29 -36.05 -16.81
C PRO A 45 17.76 -35.94 -16.65
N LEU A 46 17.15 -34.79 -16.91
CA LEU A 46 15.69 -34.58 -16.78
C LEU A 46 14.97 -34.67 -18.14
N ILE A 47 15.69 -34.48 -19.25
CA ILE A 47 15.14 -34.53 -20.60
C ILE A 47 14.77 -35.98 -20.96
N GLY A 48 13.47 -36.24 -21.15
CA GLY A 48 12.94 -37.52 -21.61
C GLY A 48 12.65 -38.57 -20.52
N GLN A 49 12.74 -38.22 -19.24
CA GLN A 49 12.33 -39.11 -18.14
C GLN A 49 10.83 -38.97 -17.81
N ASP A 50 10.17 -40.08 -17.48
CA ASP A 50 8.77 -40.09 -17.08
C ASP A 50 8.52 -39.23 -15.83
N GLU A 51 7.51 -38.36 -15.88
CA GLU A 51 7.18 -37.46 -14.78
C GLU A 51 6.88 -38.24 -13.48
N PHE A 52 6.22 -39.39 -13.59
CA PHE A 52 5.90 -40.27 -12.47
C PHE A 52 7.16 -40.84 -11.81
N PHE A 53 8.15 -41.26 -12.60
CA PHE A 53 9.42 -41.76 -12.07
C PHE A 53 10.20 -40.68 -11.32
N LEU A 54 10.23 -39.45 -11.86
CA LEU A 54 10.87 -38.30 -11.21
C LEU A 54 10.18 -37.89 -9.91
N GLU A 55 8.85 -38.04 -9.84
CA GLU A 55 8.06 -37.78 -8.63
C GLU A 55 8.31 -38.85 -7.54
N GLN A 56 8.29 -40.13 -7.91
CA GLN A 56 8.56 -41.24 -6.98
C GLN A 56 10.00 -41.21 -6.44
N THR A 57 10.98 -40.94 -7.32
CA THR A 57 12.39 -40.84 -6.93
C THR A 57 12.75 -39.50 -6.28
N LYS A 58 11.80 -38.56 -6.17
CA LYS A 58 11.99 -37.19 -5.66
C LYS A 58 13.09 -36.41 -6.38
N LYS A 59 13.39 -36.79 -7.62
CA LYS A 59 14.37 -36.10 -8.49
C LYS A 59 13.75 -34.91 -9.23
N LYS A 60 12.42 -34.81 -9.25
CA LYS A 60 11.69 -33.64 -9.79
C LYS A 60 11.90 -32.42 -8.89
N GLY A 61 12.35 -31.31 -9.48
CA GLY A 61 12.39 -30.02 -8.78
C GLY A 61 10.98 -29.54 -8.39
N VAL A 62 10.88 -28.86 -7.25
CA VAL A 62 9.62 -28.29 -6.77
C VAL A 62 9.14 -27.19 -7.72
N LYS A 63 7.92 -27.32 -8.26
CA LYS A 63 7.29 -26.29 -9.11
C LYS A 63 7.08 -25.01 -8.29
N ARG A 64 7.66 -23.90 -8.73
CA ARG A 64 7.50 -22.60 -8.04
C ARG A 64 6.11 -22.02 -8.28
N PRO A 65 5.43 -21.48 -7.26
CA PRO A 65 4.12 -20.84 -7.45
C PRO A 65 4.23 -19.59 -8.34
N PRO A 66 3.22 -19.31 -9.18
CA PRO A 66 3.29 -18.25 -10.18
C PRO A 66 3.44 -16.85 -9.57
N HIS A 67 2.93 -16.63 -8.35
CA HIS A 67 3.03 -15.35 -7.64
C HIS A 67 4.50 -14.91 -7.43
N LEU A 68 5.45 -15.86 -7.33
CA LEU A 68 6.87 -15.51 -7.16
C LEU A 68 7.49 -14.87 -8.41
N HIS A 69 6.90 -15.06 -9.58
CA HIS A 69 7.35 -14.41 -10.82
C HIS A 69 6.81 -12.98 -10.97
N THR A 70 5.79 -12.61 -10.19
CA THR A 70 5.22 -11.26 -10.20
C THR A 70 6.14 -10.30 -9.46
N LYS A 71 6.61 -9.25 -10.15
CA LYS A 71 7.39 -8.18 -9.53
C LYS A 71 6.50 -7.34 -8.60
N PRO A 72 7.02 -6.90 -7.42
CA PRO A 72 6.23 -6.14 -6.46
C PRO A 72 5.91 -4.70 -6.92
N SER A 73 6.67 -4.15 -7.86
CA SER A 73 6.49 -2.82 -8.43
C SER A 73 6.91 -2.81 -9.91
N GLN A 74 6.41 -1.81 -10.65
CA GLN A 74 6.80 -1.56 -12.05
C GLN A 74 7.98 -0.59 -12.18
N ALA A 75 8.39 0.05 -11.08
CA ALA A 75 9.48 1.02 -11.05
C ALA A 75 10.81 0.41 -11.55
N PRO A 76 11.63 1.18 -12.29
CA PRO A 76 12.90 0.70 -12.84
C PRO A 76 13.89 0.36 -11.72
N ALA A 77 14.80 -0.58 -12.02
CA ALA A 77 15.81 -1.00 -11.05
C ALA A 77 16.86 0.08 -10.78
N VAL A 78 17.16 0.89 -11.80
CA VAL A 78 18.11 1.98 -11.79
C VAL A 78 17.37 3.20 -12.31
N GLU A 79 17.26 4.23 -11.48
CA GLU A 79 16.78 5.52 -11.94
C GLU A 79 17.91 6.21 -12.69
N VAL A 80 17.57 6.77 -13.86
CA VAL A 80 18.51 7.53 -14.67
C VAL A 80 18.50 8.96 -14.11
N ALA A 81 19.68 9.49 -13.81
CA ALA A 81 19.80 10.87 -13.36
C ALA A 81 19.37 11.84 -14.47
N PRO A 82 18.76 12.99 -14.12
CA PRO A 82 18.39 14.01 -15.10
C PRO A 82 19.63 14.61 -15.78
N ALA A 83 19.47 15.15 -16.98
CA ALA A 83 20.57 15.72 -17.78
C ALA A 83 21.31 16.86 -17.05
N GLY A 84 20.60 17.63 -16.22
CA GLY A 84 21.19 18.71 -15.39
C GLY A 84 22.17 18.22 -14.32
N ALA A 85 22.18 16.92 -13.99
CA ALA A 85 23.13 16.31 -13.06
C ALA A 85 24.38 15.79 -13.78
N SER A 86 24.47 15.97 -15.10
CA SER A 86 25.68 15.68 -15.83
C SER A 86 26.80 16.63 -15.41
N TYR A 87 28.03 16.21 -15.68
CA TYR A 87 29.23 16.97 -15.35
C TYR A 87 29.30 18.34 -16.06
N ASN A 88 28.87 18.40 -17.31
CA ASN A 88 28.82 19.63 -18.10
C ASN A 88 27.42 19.76 -18.73
N PRO A 89 26.42 20.15 -17.94
CA PRO A 89 25.04 20.23 -18.38
C PRO A 89 24.81 21.46 -19.27
N SER A 90 23.76 21.42 -20.08
CA SER A 90 23.27 22.66 -20.70
C SER A 90 22.77 23.61 -19.61
N PHE A 91 22.84 24.91 -19.86
CA PHE A 91 22.37 25.90 -18.89
C PHE A 91 20.90 25.68 -18.52
N GLU A 92 20.04 25.36 -19.50
CA GLU A 92 18.62 25.11 -19.28
C GLU A 92 18.40 23.87 -18.41
N ASP A 93 19.05 22.76 -18.72
CA ASP A 93 18.93 21.52 -17.95
C ASP A 93 19.42 21.69 -16.51
N HIS A 94 20.52 22.42 -16.32
CA HIS A 94 21.05 22.72 -14.99
C HIS A 94 20.08 23.57 -14.16
N GLN A 95 19.53 24.63 -14.74
CA GLN A 95 18.55 25.48 -14.06
C GLN A 95 17.27 24.72 -13.72
N THR A 96 16.80 23.82 -14.60
CA THR A 96 15.60 23.01 -14.32
C THR A 96 15.82 22.05 -13.15
N LEU A 97 17.03 21.48 -13.01
CA LEU A 97 17.36 20.62 -11.89
C LEU A 97 17.50 21.43 -10.59
N LEU A 98 18.17 22.59 -10.65
CA LEU A 98 18.29 23.50 -9.52
C LEU A 98 16.94 23.99 -9.03
N SER A 99 16.03 24.34 -9.94
CA SER A 99 14.67 24.77 -9.56
C SER A 99 13.91 23.64 -8.88
N ALA A 100 13.99 22.42 -9.39
CA ALA A 100 13.36 21.25 -8.76
C ALA A 100 13.93 20.97 -7.36
N ALA A 101 15.25 21.07 -7.19
CA ALA A 101 15.88 20.94 -5.87
C ALA A 101 15.46 22.07 -4.92
N HIS A 102 15.41 23.31 -5.41
CA HIS A 102 14.99 24.47 -4.65
C HIS A 102 13.54 24.36 -4.16
N GLU A 103 12.62 23.87 -5.00
CA GLU A 103 11.22 23.64 -4.62
C GLU A 103 11.08 22.65 -3.47
N VAL A 104 11.88 21.58 -3.47
CA VAL A 104 11.91 20.58 -2.38
C VAL A 104 12.40 21.21 -1.07
N GLU A 105 13.47 22.01 -1.14
CA GLU A 105 14.00 22.68 0.05
C GLU A 105 13.07 23.77 0.58
N LEU A 106 12.41 24.54 -0.29
CA LEU A 106 11.37 25.49 0.12
C LEU A 106 10.21 24.81 0.84
N GLN A 107 9.81 23.61 0.40
CA GLN A 107 8.76 22.84 1.09
C GLN A 107 9.23 22.44 2.50
N ARG A 108 10.47 21.97 2.64
CA ARG A 108 11.07 21.63 3.94
C ARG A 108 11.16 22.84 4.87
N GLN A 109 11.57 23.99 4.36
CA GLN A 109 11.63 25.24 5.12
C GLN A 109 10.23 25.65 5.60
N LYS A 110 9.21 25.62 4.73
CA LYS A 110 7.82 25.91 5.10
C LYS A 110 7.28 24.96 6.16
N GLU A 111 7.61 23.66 6.06
CA GLU A 111 7.23 22.67 7.07
C GLU A 111 7.92 22.93 8.41
N ALA A 112 9.21 23.29 8.39
CA ALA A 112 9.98 23.65 9.58
C ALA A 112 9.41 24.92 10.24
N GLU A 113 9.21 26.01 9.48
CA GLU A 113 8.59 27.23 9.98
C GLU A 113 7.19 26.99 10.54
N LYS A 114 6.39 26.14 9.88
CA LYS A 114 5.06 25.79 10.38
C LYS A 114 5.15 25.08 11.74
N LEU A 115 6.10 24.16 11.91
CA LEU A 115 6.35 23.49 13.19
C LEU A 115 6.88 24.48 14.23
N GLU A 116 7.80 25.37 13.87
CA GLU A 116 8.33 26.41 14.74
C GLU A 116 7.22 27.34 15.21
N ARG A 117 6.33 27.79 14.32
CA ARG A 117 5.16 28.61 14.68
C ARG A 117 4.19 27.87 15.61
N GLN A 118 4.03 26.56 15.44
CA GLN A 118 3.19 25.74 16.32
C GLN A 118 3.83 25.50 17.70
N LEU A 119 5.16 25.44 17.76
CA LEU A 119 5.92 25.26 18.99
C LEU A 119 6.25 26.58 19.69
N ALA A 120 6.22 27.69 18.96
CA ALA A 120 6.43 29.03 19.49
C ALA A 120 5.36 29.31 20.55
N LEU A 121 5.80 29.38 21.79
CA LEU A 121 4.96 29.86 22.87
C LEU A 121 4.62 31.32 22.60
N PRO A 122 3.36 31.76 22.84
CA PRO A 122 3.03 33.18 22.76
C PRO A 122 3.96 33.98 23.67
N ALA A 123 4.27 35.21 23.27
CA ALA A 123 5.07 36.12 24.09
C ALA A 123 4.48 36.21 25.50
N MET A 124 5.31 36.44 26.52
CA MET A 124 4.89 36.40 27.93
C MET A 124 3.70 37.35 28.24
N GLU A 125 3.54 38.42 27.44
CA GLU A 125 2.42 39.38 27.49
C GLU A 125 1.08 38.82 26.93
N GLN A 126 1.15 37.83 26.04
CA GLN A 126 0.01 37.10 25.47
C GLN A 126 -0.16 35.70 26.08
N ALA A 127 0.67 35.35 27.07
CA ALA A 127 0.51 34.11 27.79
C ALA A 127 -0.80 34.16 28.58
N ALA A 128 -1.62 33.12 28.43
CA ALA A 128 -2.93 33.02 29.07
C ALA A 128 -2.77 33.18 30.58
N THR A 129 -3.09 34.37 31.08
CA THR A 129 -3.17 34.67 32.51
C THR A 129 -4.42 34.00 33.05
N GLN A 130 -4.44 33.64 34.33
CA GLN A 130 -5.61 33.01 34.96
C GLN A 130 -6.91 33.80 34.71
N GLU A 131 -6.81 35.12 34.63
CA GLU A 131 -7.90 36.04 34.31
C GLU A 131 -8.40 35.88 32.86
N SER A 132 -7.50 35.78 31.88
CA SER A 132 -7.89 35.54 30.48
C SER A 132 -8.54 34.17 30.29
N THR A 133 -8.03 33.13 30.95
CA THR A 133 -8.65 31.80 30.92
C THR A 133 -10.02 31.79 31.60
N PHE A 134 -10.20 32.60 32.65
CA PHE A 134 -11.48 32.74 33.33
C PHE A 134 -12.48 33.48 32.45
N GLN A 135 -12.05 34.54 31.76
CA GLN A 135 -12.88 35.28 30.80
C GLN A 135 -13.36 34.40 29.64
N GLU A 136 -12.47 33.59 29.03
CA GLU A 136 -12.84 32.62 27.99
C GLU A 136 -13.84 31.55 28.50
N LEU A 137 -13.73 31.12 29.76
CA LEU A 137 -14.68 30.18 30.37
C LEU A 137 -16.02 30.83 30.71
N CYS A 138 -16.04 32.15 30.92
CA CYS A 138 -17.25 32.93 31.16
C CYS A 138 -17.94 33.36 29.85
N GLU A 139 -17.19 33.51 28.75
CA GLU A 139 -17.72 33.72 27.39
C GLU A 139 -18.46 32.46 26.91
N GLY A 140 -19.74 32.37 27.26
CA GLY A 140 -20.61 31.23 26.98
C GLY A 140 -21.55 30.88 28.12
N LEU A 141 -21.33 31.42 29.33
CA LEU A 141 -22.23 31.29 30.47
C LEU A 141 -23.24 32.47 30.55
N LEU A 142 -23.08 33.50 29.73
CA LEU A 142 -23.90 34.71 29.71
C LEU A 142 -24.85 34.79 28.50
N GLU A 143 -25.51 33.70 28.14
CA GLU A 143 -26.73 33.72 27.31
C GLU A 143 -27.69 32.68 27.87
N GLU A 144 -28.66 33.13 28.69
CA GLU A 144 -29.97 32.50 29.03
C GLU A 144 -30.49 33.07 30.37
N SER A 145 -30.55 34.40 30.50
CA SER A 145 -31.49 35.03 31.43
C SER A 145 -31.93 36.32 30.78
N ASP A 146 -33.02 36.23 30.02
CA ASP A 146 -34.09 37.24 29.89
C ASP A 146 -34.84 36.96 28.58
N GLY A 147 -35.92 36.18 28.68
CA GLY A 147 -36.78 35.85 27.53
C GLY A 147 -37.82 34.77 27.84
N GLU A 148 -38.74 35.09 28.75
CA GLU A 148 -39.94 34.30 29.08
C GLU A 148 -40.74 33.82 27.84
N GLY A 149 -41.34 32.62 27.92
CA GLY A 149 -42.56 32.29 27.17
C GLY A 149 -42.71 30.85 26.63
N GLU A 150 -42.99 29.88 27.50
CA GLU A 150 -43.97 28.81 27.15
C GLU A 150 -45.41 29.36 27.39
N PRO A 151 -46.54 28.75 26.93
CA PRO A 151 -46.74 27.44 26.27
C PRO A 151 -47.70 27.49 25.04
N GLY A 152 -47.90 26.37 24.35
CA GLY A 152 -48.91 26.25 23.28
C GLY A 152 -49.40 24.83 23.03
N GLN A 153 -50.41 24.41 23.81
CA GLN A 153 -51.19 23.18 23.66
C GLN A 153 -52.04 23.17 22.38
N GLY A 154 -52.33 21.97 21.87
CA GLY A 154 -53.32 21.74 20.82
C GLY A 154 -53.81 20.30 20.82
N GLU A 155 -54.87 20.04 21.58
CA GLU A 155 -55.65 18.79 21.61
C GLU A 155 -56.52 18.59 20.35
N GLY A 156 -56.78 17.31 20.03
CA GLY A 156 -57.96 16.64 19.43
C GLY A 156 -58.94 17.34 18.46
N PRO A 157 -59.69 16.55 17.64
CA PRO A 157 -60.62 15.59 18.23
C PRO A 157 -60.79 14.24 17.51
N GLU A 158 -61.38 13.32 18.28
CA GLU A 158 -61.97 12.05 17.87
C GLU A 158 -63.22 12.19 16.97
N ALA A 159 -63.37 11.21 16.09
CA ALA A 159 -64.63 10.53 15.75
C ALA A 159 -64.20 9.21 15.08
N GLY A 160 -64.41 8.03 15.64
CA GLY A 160 -65.70 7.51 16.10
C GLY A 160 -66.31 6.75 14.95
N ASP A 161 -65.95 5.47 14.79
CA ASP A 161 -66.80 4.45 14.17
C ASP A 161 -66.27 3.06 14.56
N ALA A 162 -66.99 2.45 15.48
CA ALA A 162 -66.91 1.04 15.79
C ALA A 162 -67.52 0.24 14.63
N GLU A 163 -66.82 -0.76 14.09
CA GLU A 163 -67.50 -1.91 13.50
C GLU A 163 -66.58 -3.15 13.36
N VAL A 164 -66.81 -4.09 14.28
CA VAL A 164 -66.93 -5.55 14.07
C VAL A 164 -65.86 -6.25 13.22
N CYS A 165 -65.00 -7.02 13.89
CA CYS A 165 -64.28 -8.16 13.32
C CYS A 165 -65.26 -9.14 12.63
N PRO A 166 -65.12 -9.46 11.33
CA PRO A 166 -65.89 -10.54 10.75
C PRO A 166 -65.26 -11.87 11.17
N THR A 167 -66.01 -12.62 11.97
CA THR A 167 -65.89 -14.07 12.10
C THR A 167 -66.00 -14.73 10.71
N PRO A 168 -65.39 -15.91 10.47
CA PRO A 168 -65.50 -16.59 9.19
C PRO A 168 -66.96 -16.98 8.96
N ALA A 169 -67.67 -16.19 8.16
CA ALA A 169 -69.03 -16.51 7.75
C ALA A 169 -69.03 -17.87 7.06
N ARG A 170 -69.74 -18.83 7.67
CA ARG A 170 -70.16 -20.09 7.06
C ARG A 170 -70.58 -19.80 5.62
N LEU A 171 -70.05 -20.59 4.68
CA LEU A 171 -70.42 -20.59 3.27
C LEU A 171 -71.94 -20.64 3.15
N ALA A 172 -72.57 -19.48 2.94
CA ALA A 172 -73.98 -19.41 2.60
C ALA A 172 -74.17 -20.26 1.35
N ALA A 173 -75.07 -21.23 1.42
CA ALA A 173 -75.44 -22.05 0.27
C ALA A 173 -75.86 -21.10 -0.84
N THR A 174 -74.98 -20.93 -1.84
CA THR A 174 -75.25 -20.05 -2.97
C THR A 174 -76.52 -20.55 -3.63
N GLU A 175 -77.59 -19.76 -3.56
CA GLU A 175 -78.80 -20.01 -4.33
C GLU A 175 -78.39 -20.27 -5.78
N LYS A 176 -78.92 -21.36 -6.36
CA LYS A 176 -78.55 -21.78 -7.71
C LYS A 176 -78.97 -20.67 -8.67
N LYS A 177 -78.01 -19.85 -9.10
CA LYS A 177 -78.21 -18.77 -10.08
C LYS A 177 -79.03 -19.28 -11.26
N THR A 178 -80.10 -18.56 -11.61
CA THR A 178 -80.93 -18.89 -12.78
C THR A 178 -80.11 -18.90 -14.06
N GLU A 179 -80.49 -19.68 -15.07
CA GLU A 179 -79.73 -19.79 -16.32
C GLU A 179 -79.50 -18.42 -16.99
N GLN A 180 -80.47 -17.52 -16.88
CA GLN A 180 -80.37 -16.15 -17.39
C GLN A 180 -79.31 -15.34 -16.64
N GLN A 181 -79.22 -15.45 -15.31
CA GLN A 181 -78.18 -14.81 -14.50
C GLN A 181 -76.79 -15.38 -14.84
N ARG A 182 -76.66 -16.71 -15.04
CA ARG A 182 -75.40 -17.35 -15.49
C ARG A 182 -74.98 -16.89 -16.89
N ARG A 183 -75.92 -16.74 -17.83
CA ARG A 183 -75.64 -16.22 -19.18
C ARG A 183 -75.18 -14.75 -19.13
N ARG A 184 -75.84 -13.90 -18.35
CA ARG A 184 -75.44 -12.49 -18.14
C ARG A 184 -74.06 -12.36 -17.48
N GLU A 185 -73.76 -13.16 -16.47
CA GLU A 185 -72.45 -13.19 -15.80
C GLU A 185 -71.34 -13.68 -16.74
N LYS A 186 -71.60 -14.71 -17.55
CA LYS A 186 -70.65 -15.21 -18.56
C LYS A 186 -70.37 -14.16 -19.63
N ALA A 187 -71.39 -13.42 -20.08
CA ALA A 187 -71.24 -12.30 -21.01
C ALA A 187 -70.43 -11.14 -20.40
N ALA A 188 -70.74 -10.75 -19.16
CA ALA A 188 -69.99 -9.72 -18.44
C ALA A 188 -68.52 -10.12 -18.22
N ARG A 189 -68.25 -11.40 -17.88
CA ARG A 189 -66.89 -11.93 -17.75
C ARG A 189 -66.13 -11.89 -19.08
N ARG A 190 -66.78 -12.25 -20.20
CA ARG A 190 -66.17 -12.16 -21.54
C ARG A 190 -65.85 -10.72 -21.91
N LEU A 191 -66.75 -9.77 -21.66
CA LEU A 191 -66.51 -8.34 -21.88
C LEU A 191 -65.35 -7.81 -21.03
N ARG A 192 -65.27 -8.20 -19.75
CA ARG A 192 -64.14 -7.83 -18.87
C ARG A 192 -62.80 -8.37 -19.40
N VAL A 193 -62.77 -9.62 -19.88
CA VAL A 193 -61.57 -10.22 -20.47
C VAL A 193 -61.17 -9.47 -21.75
N GLN A 194 -62.12 -9.15 -22.63
CA GLN A 194 -61.85 -8.37 -23.84
C GLN A 194 -61.33 -6.96 -23.51
N GLN A 195 -61.95 -6.26 -22.56
CA GLN A 195 -61.48 -4.95 -22.10
C GLN A 195 -60.09 -5.03 -21.46
N ALA A 196 -59.81 -6.06 -20.67
CA ALA A 196 -58.49 -6.29 -20.09
C ALA A 196 -57.42 -6.55 -21.16
N ALA A 197 -57.75 -7.34 -22.19
CA ALA A 197 -56.87 -7.60 -23.32
C ALA A 197 -56.57 -6.32 -24.12
N LEU A 198 -57.58 -5.48 -24.38
CA LEU A 198 -57.39 -4.19 -25.05
C LEU A 198 -56.55 -3.22 -24.21
N ARG A 199 -56.77 -3.19 -22.89
CA ARG A 199 -55.94 -2.41 -21.96
C ARG A 199 -54.48 -2.90 -21.95
N ALA A 200 -54.27 -4.21 -21.94
CA ALA A 200 -52.93 -4.80 -22.00
C ALA A 200 -52.21 -4.47 -23.32
N ALA A 201 -52.90 -4.58 -24.47
CA ALA A 201 -52.36 -4.20 -25.77
C ALA A 201 -52.00 -2.69 -25.82
N ARG A 202 -52.84 -1.84 -25.21
CA ARG A 202 -52.56 -0.40 -25.10
C ARG A 202 -51.33 -0.11 -24.23
N LEU A 203 -51.16 -0.82 -23.12
CA LEU A 203 -49.98 -0.71 -22.25
C LEU A 203 -48.71 -1.18 -22.96
N GLN A 204 -48.76 -2.30 -23.68
CA GLN A 204 -47.63 -2.78 -24.49
C GLN A 204 -47.21 -1.75 -25.54
N HIS A 205 -48.16 -1.10 -26.20
CA HIS A 205 -47.87 -0.02 -27.15
C HIS A 205 -47.23 1.20 -26.44
N GLN A 206 -47.66 1.54 -25.22
CA GLN A 206 -47.03 2.59 -24.41
C GLN A 206 -45.60 2.22 -23.97
N GLU A 207 -45.32 0.95 -23.70
CA GLU A 207 -43.98 0.47 -23.35
C GLU A 207 -42.99 0.67 -24.49
N LEU A 208 -43.41 0.52 -25.75
CA LEU A 208 -42.57 0.82 -26.92
C LEU A 208 -42.04 2.26 -26.89
N PHE A 209 -42.86 3.23 -26.48
CA PHE A 209 -42.42 4.62 -26.32
C PHE A 209 -41.46 4.80 -25.14
N ARG A 210 -41.61 4.01 -24.07
CA ARG A 210 -40.68 4.00 -22.92
C ARG A 210 -39.30 3.44 -23.29
N LEU A 211 -39.21 2.53 -24.27
CA LEU A 211 -37.94 1.95 -24.72
C LEU A 211 -36.90 3.00 -25.13
N ARG A 212 -37.33 4.12 -25.74
CA ARG A 212 -36.43 5.22 -26.12
C ARG A 212 -35.81 5.87 -24.87
N GLY A 213 -36.60 6.11 -23.83
CA GLY A 213 -36.13 6.64 -22.55
C GLY A 213 -35.20 5.66 -21.84
N ILE A 214 -35.57 4.37 -21.80
CA ILE A 214 -34.74 3.30 -21.22
C ILE A 214 -33.39 3.19 -21.96
N LYS A 215 -33.39 3.23 -23.29
CA LYS A 215 -32.17 3.21 -24.10
C LYS A 215 -31.25 4.39 -23.77
N ALA A 216 -31.81 5.61 -23.65
CA ALA A 216 -31.04 6.78 -23.25
C ALA A 216 -30.47 6.65 -21.83
N GLN A 217 -31.27 6.17 -20.87
CA GLN A 217 -30.82 5.93 -19.48
C GLN A 217 -29.71 4.88 -19.43
N VAL A 218 -29.84 3.78 -20.18
CA VAL A 218 -28.81 2.74 -20.29
C VAL A 218 -27.53 3.32 -20.91
N ALA A 219 -27.64 4.11 -21.97
CA ALA A 219 -26.47 4.75 -22.60
C ALA A 219 -25.74 5.69 -21.63
N LEU A 220 -26.47 6.54 -20.90
CA LEU A 220 -25.90 7.42 -19.87
C LEU A 220 -25.20 6.61 -18.77
N ARG A 221 -25.85 5.55 -18.27
CA ARG A 221 -25.27 4.69 -17.24
C ARG A 221 -24.01 3.97 -17.72
N LEU A 222 -24.00 3.48 -18.96
CA LEU A 222 -22.81 2.86 -19.56
C LEU A 222 -21.67 3.87 -19.73
N ALA A 223 -21.97 5.10 -20.16
CA ALA A 223 -20.98 6.18 -20.27
C ALA A 223 -20.35 6.53 -18.91
N GLU A 224 -21.18 6.64 -17.86
CA GLU A 224 -20.72 6.90 -16.50
C GLU A 224 -19.84 5.75 -15.97
N LEU A 225 -20.27 4.50 -16.17
CA LEU A 225 -19.49 3.33 -15.77
C LEU A 225 -18.15 3.26 -16.52
N ALA A 226 -18.13 3.61 -17.81
CA ALA A 226 -16.91 3.69 -18.60
C ALA A 226 -15.96 4.78 -18.07
N ARG A 227 -16.48 5.97 -17.72
CA ARG A 227 -15.70 7.04 -17.09
C ARG A 227 -15.11 6.59 -15.76
N ARG A 228 -15.90 5.98 -14.88
CA ARG A 228 -15.44 5.43 -13.59
C ARG A 228 -14.42 4.32 -13.77
N ARG A 229 -14.56 3.48 -14.80
CA ARG A 229 -13.57 2.44 -15.12
C ARG A 229 -12.24 3.05 -15.55
N ARG A 230 -12.24 4.04 -16.46
CA ARG A 230 -11.04 4.77 -16.89
C ARG A 230 -10.34 5.46 -15.70
N GLN A 231 -11.11 6.12 -14.83
CA GLN A 231 -10.55 6.74 -13.62
C GLN A 231 -9.92 5.71 -12.67
N ARG A 232 -10.56 4.56 -12.46
CA ARG A 232 -10.00 3.48 -11.65
C ARG A 232 -8.73 2.88 -12.26
N GLN A 233 -8.69 2.73 -13.58
CA GLN A 233 -7.50 2.26 -14.30
C GLN A 233 -6.35 3.26 -14.15
N ALA A 234 -6.58 4.54 -14.45
CA ALA A 234 -5.58 5.60 -14.30
C ALA A 234 -5.06 5.71 -12.85
N ARG A 235 -5.94 5.59 -11.85
CA ARG A 235 -5.52 5.55 -10.44
C ARG A 235 -4.64 4.34 -10.13
N ARG A 236 -5.01 3.15 -10.62
CA ARG A 236 -4.26 1.91 -10.42
C ARG A 236 -2.88 1.96 -11.07
N GLU A 237 -2.80 2.55 -12.27
CA GLU A 237 -1.53 2.80 -12.97
C GLU A 237 -0.66 3.78 -12.17
N ALA A 238 -1.22 4.93 -11.77
CA ALA A 238 -0.48 5.92 -10.98
C ALA A 238 -0.08 5.41 -9.58
N GLU A 239 -0.82 4.46 -9.01
CA GLU A 239 -0.49 3.81 -7.73
C GLU A 239 0.56 2.69 -7.90
N ALA A 240 0.63 2.05 -9.07
CA ALA A 240 1.62 1.01 -9.35
C ALA A 240 3.06 1.55 -9.36
N ASP A 241 3.23 2.81 -9.78
CA ASP A 241 4.52 3.50 -9.81
C ASP A 241 4.91 4.08 -8.44
N LYS A 242 3.94 4.29 -7.56
CA LYS A 242 4.17 4.90 -6.24
C LYS A 242 4.72 3.86 -5.24
N PRO A 243 5.67 4.27 -4.39
CA PRO A 243 6.16 3.40 -3.32
C PRO A 243 5.02 3.09 -2.33
N ARG A 244 4.88 1.82 -1.97
CA ARG A 244 3.86 1.35 -1.02
C ARG A 244 4.40 1.42 0.41
N ARG A 245 3.49 1.56 1.37
CA ARG A 245 3.83 1.48 2.79
C ARG A 245 3.86 0.01 3.23
N LEU A 246 5.05 -0.59 3.26
CA LEU A 246 5.25 -1.97 3.71
C LEU A 246 5.23 -2.12 5.23
N GLY A 247 5.71 -1.11 5.97
CA GLY A 247 5.85 -1.16 7.42
C GLY A 247 5.39 0.12 8.12
N ARG A 248 5.83 0.32 9.37
CA ARG A 248 5.48 1.51 10.17
C ARG A 248 5.95 2.80 9.51
N LEU A 249 7.18 2.82 9.00
CA LEU A 249 7.80 3.99 8.39
C LEU A 249 7.34 4.14 6.93
N LYS A 250 7.12 5.39 6.50
CA LYS A 250 6.84 5.72 5.11
C LYS A 250 8.17 5.81 4.34
N TYR A 251 8.13 5.53 3.04
CA TYR A 251 9.27 5.82 2.18
C TYR A 251 9.55 7.32 2.18
N GLN A 252 10.82 7.67 2.34
CA GLN A 252 11.33 9.03 2.21
C GLN A 252 12.24 9.05 0.99
N ALA A 253 11.93 9.93 0.03
CA ALA A 253 12.76 10.14 -1.13
C ALA A 253 14.15 10.66 -0.70
N PRO A 254 15.24 10.24 -1.39
CA PRO A 254 16.55 10.86 -1.18
C PRO A 254 16.53 12.33 -1.62
N ASP A 255 17.52 13.07 -1.16
CA ASP A 255 17.78 14.44 -1.62
C ASP A 255 18.25 14.41 -3.08
N ILE A 256 17.98 15.49 -3.81
CA ILE A 256 18.45 15.63 -5.19
C ILE A 256 19.91 16.06 -5.13
N ASP A 257 20.81 15.21 -5.64
CA ASP A 257 22.23 15.53 -5.78
C ASP A 257 22.38 16.51 -6.97
N VAL A 258 22.78 17.76 -6.71
CA VAL A 258 22.98 18.80 -7.72
C VAL A 258 24.15 19.72 -7.35
N GLN A 259 24.96 20.06 -8.35
CA GLN A 259 26.06 21.03 -8.22
C GLN A 259 25.55 22.47 -8.34
N LEU A 260 26.05 23.36 -7.49
CA LEU A 260 25.78 24.79 -7.62
C LEU A 260 26.52 25.38 -8.83
N SER A 261 26.06 26.53 -9.33
CA SER A 261 26.70 27.21 -10.47
C SER A 261 28.16 27.59 -10.21
N SER A 262 28.53 27.84 -8.95
CA SER A 262 29.91 28.10 -8.52
C SER A 262 30.77 26.84 -8.38
N GLU A 263 30.14 25.66 -8.33
CA GLU A 263 30.80 24.38 -8.10
C GLU A 263 30.95 23.55 -9.39
N LEU A 264 30.25 23.94 -10.46
CA LEU A 264 30.47 23.41 -11.80
C LEU A 264 31.92 23.65 -12.24
N THR A 265 32.56 22.60 -12.74
CA THR A 265 33.98 22.64 -13.14
C THR A 265 34.14 22.27 -14.60
N ASP A 266 35.07 22.93 -15.30
CA ASP A 266 35.33 22.68 -16.73
C ASP A 266 36.30 21.51 -16.99
N SER A 267 36.94 20.95 -15.95
CA SER A 267 37.69 19.67 -16.06
C SER A 267 37.18 18.51 -15.19
N LEU A 268 37.09 17.31 -15.77
CA LEU A 268 36.79 16.05 -15.05
C LEU A 268 37.82 15.73 -13.96
N ARG A 269 39.04 16.26 -14.05
CA ARG A 269 40.08 16.07 -13.04
C ARG A 269 39.82 16.86 -11.77
N THR A 270 39.07 17.96 -11.87
CA THR A 270 38.70 18.84 -10.76
C THR A 270 37.31 18.55 -10.20
N LEU A 271 36.50 17.74 -10.92
CA LEU A 271 35.18 17.35 -10.45
C LEU A 271 35.27 16.60 -9.12
N LYS A 272 34.54 17.11 -8.14
CA LYS A 272 34.26 16.39 -6.91
C LYS A 272 33.05 15.48 -7.15
N PRO A 273 33.19 14.15 -6.96
CA PRO A 273 32.04 13.27 -7.09
C PRO A 273 31.04 13.55 -5.98
N GLU A 274 29.77 13.65 -6.35
CA GLU A 274 28.65 13.88 -5.43
C GLU A 274 27.75 12.65 -5.32
N GLY A 275 26.95 12.63 -4.26
CA GLY A 275 26.02 11.54 -3.98
C GLY A 275 26.68 10.29 -3.41
N ASN A 276 25.83 9.31 -3.06
CA ASN A 276 26.27 8.01 -2.56
C ASN A 276 25.48 6.90 -3.25
N ILE A 277 26.17 6.14 -4.09
CA ILE A 277 25.62 5.04 -4.88
C ILE A 277 24.92 4.01 -3.97
N LEU A 278 25.51 3.67 -2.81
CA LEU A 278 24.90 2.69 -1.90
C LEU A 278 23.56 3.20 -1.35
N ARG A 279 23.47 4.49 -1.04
CA ARG A 279 22.22 5.10 -0.56
C ARG A 279 21.17 5.12 -1.65
N ASP A 280 21.54 5.50 -2.87
CA ASP A 280 20.66 5.50 -4.03
C ASP A 280 20.15 4.08 -4.34
N ARG A 281 21.03 3.07 -4.40
CA ARG A 281 20.61 1.66 -4.58
C ARG A 281 19.70 1.18 -3.46
N PHE A 282 20.00 1.52 -2.21
CA PHE A 282 19.16 1.18 -1.06
C PHE A 282 17.78 1.84 -1.15
N LYS A 283 17.70 3.11 -1.55
CA LYS A 283 16.45 3.84 -1.77
C LYS A 283 15.68 3.29 -2.97
N SER A 284 16.34 2.86 -4.03
CA SER A 284 15.73 2.15 -5.16
C SER A 284 15.08 0.84 -4.74
N PHE A 285 15.71 0.04 -3.87
CA PHE A 285 15.09 -1.17 -3.32
C PHE A 285 13.84 -0.87 -2.48
N GLN A 286 13.85 0.24 -1.74
CA GLN A 286 12.68 0.69 -0.99
C GLN A 286 11.56 1.18 -1.91
N ARG A 287 11.88 2.01 -2.92
CA ARG A 287 10.91 2.51 -3.90
C ARG A 287 10.25 1.37 -4.67
N ARG A 288 11.03 0.33 -4.99
CA ARG A 288 10.55 -0.89 -5.65
C ARG A 288 9.77 -1.85 -4.75
N ASN A 289 9.53 -1.51 -3.50
CA ASN A 289 8.85 -2.36 -2.52
C ASN A 289 9.55 -3.73 -2.31
N MET A 290 10.87 -3.81 -2.50
CA MET A 290 11.66 -5.02 -2.21
C MET A 290 12.11 -5.07 -0.75
N ILE A 291 12.43 -3.90 -0.20
CA ILE A 291 12.88 -3.72 1.18
C ILE A 291 11.98 -2.66 1.82
N GLU A 292 11.56 -2.87 3.06
CA GLU A 292 10.80 -1.85 3.78
C GLU A 292 11.72 -0.75 4.35
N PRO A 293 11.24 0.51 4.43
CA PRO A 293 11.95 1.57 5.15
C PRO A 293 12.13 1.22 6.64
N ARG A 294 13.38 1.20 7.11
CA ARG A 294 13.74 0.90 8.51
C ARG A 294 14.76 1.89 9.04
N GLU A 295 14.68 2.15 10.33
CA GLU A 295 15.71 2.85 11.09
C GLU A 295 16.66 1.84 11.74
N ARG A 296 17.92 2.23 11.95
CA ARG A 296 18.88 1.40 12.65
C ARG A 296 18.43 1.21 14.10
N ALA A 297 18.20 -0.04 14.49
CA ALA A 297 17.88 -0.37 15.87
C ALA A 297 19.05 0.03 16.78
N LYS A 298 18.76 0.89 17.78
CA LYS A 298 19.72 1.25 18.82
C LYS A 298 19.69 0.15 19.89
N PHE A 299 20.84 -0.46 20.17
CA PHE A 299 20.96 -1.44 21.25
C PHE A 299 20.86 -0.73 22.60
N LYS A 300 19.63 -0.59 23.12
CA LYS A 300 19.37 -0.09 24.47
C LYS A 300 18.86 -1.23 25.32
N ARG A 301 19.58 -1.52 26.41
CA ARG A 301 19.16 -2.54 27.39
C ARG A 301 18.02 -1.95 28.22
N LYS A 302 16.96 -2.74 28.45
CA LYS A 302 15.84 -2.35 29.30
C LYS A 302 16.27 -2.16 30.76
N TYR A 303 17.19 -3.01 31.23
CA TYR A 303 17.69 -3.00 32.60
C TYR A 303 19.18 -2.68 32.66
N LYS A 304 19.60 -1.99 33.72
CA LYS A 304 21.02 -1.73 34.00
C LYS A 304 21.72 -3.06 34.28
N VAL A 305 22.90 -3.24 33.70
CA VAL A 305 23.72 -4.43 34.00
C VAL A 305 24.40 -4.23 35.32
N LYS A 306 24.16 -5.18 36.25
CA LYS A 306 24.86 -5.24 37.52
C LYS A 306 26.28 -5.73 37.25
N LEU A 307 27.26 -4.84 37.36
CA LEU A 307 28.66 -5.22 37.37
C LEU A 307 29.01 -5.66 38.79
N VAL A 308 29.48 -6.89 38.92
CA VAL A 308 29.93 -7.46 40.20
C VAL A 308 31.37 -7.87 40.02
N GLU A 309 32.22 -7.47 40.96
CA GLU A 309 33.61 -7.93 41.00
C GLU A 309 33.64 -9.45 41.21
N LYS A 310 34.45 -10.13 40.39
CA LYS A 310 34.65 -11.56 40.56
C LYS A 310 35.39 -11.80 41.88
N ARG A 311 34.98 -12.83 42.63
CA ARG A 311 35.55 -13.18 43.95
C ARG A 311 37.08 -13.23 43.96
N ALA A 312 37.67 -13.86 42.94
CA ALA A 312 39.13 -13.97 42.81
C ALA A 312 39.89 -12.63 42.82
N PHE A 313 39.29 -11.53 42.35
CA PHE A 313 39.93 -10.20 42.37
C PHE A 313 39.64 -9.44 43.66
N ARG A 314 38.57 -9.80 44.37
CA ARG A 314 38.22 -9.24 45.68
C ARG A 314 39.12 -9.78 46.80
N GLU A 315 39.67 -10.98 46.61
CA GLU A 315 40.52 -11.68 47.58
C GLU A 315 42.00 -11.29 47.48
N ILE A 316 42.42 -10.59 46.42
CA ILE A 316 43.79 -10.09 46.28
C ILE A 316 43.93 -8.82 47.12
N GLN A 317 44.52 -8.95 48.31
CA GLN A 317 44.93 -7.84 49.17
C GLN A 317 46.39 -7.49 48.85
N LEU A 318 46.70 -6.19 48.71
CA LEU A 318 48.05 -5.67 48.48
C LEU A 318 48.93 -5.76 49.72
#